data_AF-A0A962GRG2-F1
#
_entry.id   AF-A0A962GRG2-F1
#
_cell.length_a   1.000
_cell.length_b   1.000
_cell.length_c   1.000
_cell.angle_alpha   90.00
_cell.angle_beta   90.00
_cell.angle_gamma   90.00
#
_symmetry.space_group_name_H-M   'P 1'
#
loop_
_entity.id
_entity.type
_entity.pdbx_description
1 polymer ?
#
loop_
_entity_poly.entity_id
_entity_poly.type
_entity_poly.pdbx_seq_one_letter_code
_entity_poly.pdbx_strand_id
1 'polypeptide(L)' 'FSGQNYFPDGMKREEFYKPVERGFEREIKKRLDYWNKMRKERGGKS' A
#
# COMPACT_ATOMS: atom_id res chain seq x y z
N PHE A 1 3.97 9.77 5.54
CA PHE A 1 3.93 8.29 5.49
C PHE A 1 4.73 7.78 6.69
N SER A 2 4.04 7.32 7.74
CA SER A 2 4.68 6.53 8.79
C SER A 2 5.05 5.20 8.13
N GLY A 3 6.35 4.91 7.99
CA GLY A 3 6.83 3.61 7.49
C GLY A 3 6.53 2.45 8.43
N GLN A 4 5.56 2.61 9.33
CA GLN A 4 5.20 1.65 10.35
C GLN A 4 4.48 0.48 9.68
N ASN A 5 4.96 -0.73 9.97
CA ASN A 5 4.27 -1.94 9.61
C ASN A 5 3.21 -2.20 10.67
N TYR A 6 1.93 -2.08 10.30
CA TYR A 6 0.79 -2.28 11.22
C TYR A 6 0.33 -3.75 11.29
N PHE A 7 0.96 -4.63 10.50
CA PHE A 7 0.71 -6.07 10.58
C PHE A 7 1.51 -6.69 11.73
N PRO A 8 1.01 -7.75 12.37
CA PRO A 8 1.77 -8.52 13.35
C PRO A 8 3.11 -9.00 12.78
N ASP A 9 4.13 -9.07 13.64
CA ASP A 9 5.43 -9.62 13.26
C ASP A 9 5.27 -11.08 12.77
N GLY A 10 5.92 -11.39 11.64
CA GLY A 10 5.83 -12.71 10.99
C GLY A 10 4.65 -12.89 10.03
N MET A 11 3.70 -11.93 9.97
CA MET A 11 2.64 -11.95 8.97
C MET A 11 3.11 -11.35 7.64
N LYS A 12 2.93 -12.10 6.55
CA LYS A 12 3.14 -11.55 5.20
C LYS A 12 2.12 -10.45 4.95
N ARG A 13 2.55 -9.38 4.29
CA ARG A 13 1.66 -8.29 3.90
C ARG A 13 0.69 -8.80 2.83
N GLU A 14 -0.59 -8.82 3.14
CA GLU A 14 -1.64 -9.19 2.21
C GLU A 14 -2.50 -7.98 1.80
N GLU A 15 -3.00 -8.01 0.57
CA GLU A 15 -3.91 -7.01 0.02
C GLU A 15 -5.35 -7.50 0.16
N PHE A 16 -6.02 -7.06 1.23
CA PHE A 16 -7.42 -7.42 1.49
C PHE A 16 -8.43 -6.55 0.72
N TYR A 17 -8.00 -5.41 0.20
CA TYR A 17 -8.89 -4.43 -0.47
C TYR A 17 -8.42 -4.14 -1.89
N LYS A 18 -9.32 -4.37 -2.87
CA LYS A 18 -9.07 -4.21 -4.30
C LYS A 18 -10.11 -3.24 -4.89
N PRO A 19 -9.88 -1.92 -4.81
CA PRO A 19 -10.82 -0.92 -5.31
C PRO A 19 -11.00 -1.06 -6.83
N VAL A 20 -12.24 -0.90 -7.30
CA VAL A 20 -12.55 -0.91 -8.73
C VAL A 20 -12.41 0.49 -9.34
N GLU A 21 -12.34 0.58 -10.67
CA GLU A 21 -12.15 1.87 -11.36
C GLU A 21 -13.46 2.66 -11.53
N ARG A 22 -14.26 2.75 -10.47
CA ARG A 22 -15.54 3.46 -10.49
C ARG A 22 -15.62 4.52 -9.39
N GLY A 23 -16.13 5.70 -9.77
CA GLY A 23 -16.37 6.78 -8.82
C GLY A 23 -15.12 7.14 -8.00
N PHE A 24 -15.29 7.31 -6.70
CA PHE A 24 -14.22 7.71 -5.78
C PHE A 24 -13.17 6.60 -5.56
N GLU A 25 -13.51 5.32 -5.79
CA GLU A 25 -12.57 4.21 -5.64
C GLU A 25 -11.39 4.30 -6.61
N ARG A 26 -11.58 4.92 -7.78
CA ARG A 26 -10.49 5.23 -8.71
C ARG A 26 -9.41 6.10 -8.06
N GLU A 27 -9.81 7.05 -7.23
CA GLU A 27 -8.88 7.94 -6.54
C GLU A 27 -8.20 7.23 -5.36
N ILE A 28 -8.93 6.35 -4.68
CA ILE A 28 -8.36 5.48 -3.64
C ILE A 28 -7.27 4.58 -4.22
N LYS A 29 -7.53 3.95 -5.38
CA LYS A 29 -6.55 3.10 -6.09
C LYS A 29 -5.25 3.86 -6.38
N LYS A 30 -5.34 5.07 -6.94
CA LYS A 30 -4.16 5.92 -7.20
C LYS A 30 -3.34 6.24 -5.94
N ARG A 31 -4.01 6.52 -4.82
CA ARG A 31 -3.33 6.80 -3.55
C ARG A 31 -2.63 5.56 -2.98
N LEU A 32 -3.29 4.40 -3.07
CA LEU A 32 -2.68 3.12 -2.67
C LEU A 32 -1.45 2.80 -3.53
N ASP A 33 -1.53 2.99 -4.85
CA ASP A 33 -0.42 2.79 -5.79
C ASP A 33 0.76 3.74 -5.48
N TYR A 34 0.48 5.02 -5.21
CA TYR A 34 1.50 5.98 -4.80
C TYR A 34 2.21 5.56 -3.51
N TRP A 35 1.48 5.09 -2.49
CA TRP A 35 2.08 4.60 -1.26
C TRP A 35 2.86 3.30 -1.43
N ASN A 36 2.38 2.38 -2.28
CA ASN A 36 3.10 1.16 -2.64
C ASN A 36 4.43 1.47 -3.33
N LYS A 37 4.45 2.45 -4.24
CA LYS A 37 5.67 2.95 -4.89
C LYS A 37 6.66 3.49 -3.86
N MET A 38 6.22 4.38 -2.97
CA MET A 38 7.10 4.92 -1.92
C MET A 38 7.64 3.84 -0.97
N ARG A 39 6.82 2.82 -0.65
CA ARG A 39 7.27 1.66 0.13
C ARG A 39 8.35 0.86 -0.60
N LYS A 40 8.17 0.59 -1.89
CA LYS A 40 9.15 -0.12 -2.71
C LYS A 40 10.47 0.65 -2.82
N GLU A 41 10.41 1.96 -3.03
CA GLU A 41 11.59 2.82 -3.13
C GLU A 41 12.36 2.95 -1.81
N ARG A 42 11.67 2.90 -0.66
CA ARG A 42 12.31 2.96 0.67
C ARG A 42 12.73 1.59 1.22
N GLY A 43 11.98 0.53 0.92
CA GLY A 43 12.28 -0.84 1.34
C GLY A 43 13.30 -1.58 0.46
N GLY A 44 13.67 -1.01 -0.69
CA GLY A 44 14.76 -1.48 -1.55
C GLY A 44 16.13 -0.88 -1.25
N LYS A 45 16.24 -0.03 -0.21
CA LYS A 45 17.52 0.39 0.38
C LYS A 45 17.75 -0.42 1.65
N SER A 46 18.20 -1.66 1.49
CA SER A 46 18.81 -2.47 2.53
C SER A 46 19.92 -3.28 1.88
#